data_AF-A0A971WLJ1-F1
#
_entry.id   AF-A0A971WLJ1-F1
#
_cell.length_a   1.000
_cell.length_b   1.000
_cell.length_c   1.000
_cell.angle_alpha   90.00
_cell.angle_beta   90.00
_cell.angle_gamma   90.00
#
_symmetry.space_group_name_H-M   'P 1'
#
loop_
_entity.id
_entity.type
_entity.pdbx_description
1 polymer ?
#
loop_
_entity_poly.entity_id
_entity_poly.type
_entity_poly.pdbx_seq_one_letter_code
_entity_poly.pdbx_strand_id
1 'polypeptide(L)'
;MEIRQTAFIINTSVYLYILDFEDTYDYTFYNDHYLVMETGKIDRRNNSFQEALQTICSKHYLKPEDIYQLSKEELHEMVQKVDDYEQVNIL
;
A
#
# COMPACT_ATOMS: atom_id res chain seq x y z
N MET A 1 16.48 -7.09 9.38
CA MET A 1 15.77 -5.81 9.20
C MET A 1 14.30 -6.17 9.11
N GLU A 2 13.47 -5.75 10.06
CA GLU A 2 12.02 -5.97 9.98
C GLU A 2 11.41 -4.84 9.14
N ILE A 3 11.07 -5.14 7.89
CA ILE A 3 10.28 -4.21 7.06
C ILE A 3 8.86 -4.23 7.61
N ARG A 4 8.36 -3.07 8.02
CA ARG A 4 6.96 -2.97 8.45
C ARG A 4 6.10 -2.77 7.22
N GLN A 5 5.01 -3.52 7.16
CA GLN A 5 4.05 -3.47 6.08
C GLN A 5 2.67 -3.12 6.61
N THR A 6 1.94 -2.32 5.85
CA THR A 6 0.55 -1.98 6.13
C THR A 6 -0.21 -1.86 4.82
N ALA A 7 -1.48 -2.24 4.84
CA ALA A 7 -2.35 -2.10 3.69
C ALA A 7 -3.66 -1.43 4.09
N PHE A 8 -4.27 -0.77 3.11
CA PHE A 8 -5.58 -0.17 3.21
C PHE A 8 -6.43 -0.61 2.02
N ILE A 9 -7.73 -0.74 2.23
CA ILE A 9 -8.72 -0.85 1.17
C ILE A 9 -9.41 0.50 0.98
N ILE A 10 -9.55 0.90 -0.27
CA ILE A 10 -10.09 2.18 -0.72
C ILE A 10 -11.33 1.89 -1.56
N ASN A 11 -12.47 2.50 -1.23
CA ASN A 11 -13.73 2.34 -1.96
C ASN A 11 -14.04 0.87 -2.29
N THR A 12 -13.73 -0.03 -1.35
CA THR A 12 -13.93 -1.49 -1.42
C THR A 12 -13.26 -2.26 -2.56
N SER A 13 -12.43 -1.64 -3.39
CA SER A 13 -11.94 -2.26 -4.65
C SER A 13 -10.51 -1.91 -5.03
N VAL A 14 -9.88 -0.96 -4.34
CA VAL A 14 -8.48 -0.59 -4.58
C VAL A 14 -7.71 -0.83 -3.29
N TYR A 15 -6.55 -1.48 -3.40
CA TYR A 15 -5.67 -1.69 -2.26
C TYR A 15 -4.49 -0.71 -2.33
N LEU A 16 -4.20 -0.05 -1.21
CA LEU A 16 -2.98 0.72 -1.01
C LEU A 16 -2.07 -0.06 -0.08
N TYR A 17 -0.94 -0.53 -0.58
CA TYR A 17 0.09 -1.19 0.19
C TYR A 17 1.25 -0.24 0.46
N ILE A 18 1.74 -0.20 1.69
CA ILE A 18 2.85 0.67 2.10
C ILE A 18 3.91 -0.17 2.84
N LEU A 19 5.14 -0.06 2.36
CA LEU A 19 6.35 -0.61 2.96
C LEU A 19 7.13 0.51 3.65
N ASP A 20 7.36 0.36 4.95
CA ASP A 20 8.18 1.26 5.78
C ASP A 20 9.63 0.74 5.77
N PHE A 21 10.44 1.32 4.88
CA PHE A 21 11.88 1.12 4.82
C PHE A 21 12.61 2.14 5.71
N GLU A 22 13.92 1.99 5.88
CA GLU A 22 14.70 2.91 6.74
C GLU A 22 14.69 4.36 6.25
N ASP A 23 14.73 4.57 4.93
CA ASP A 23 14.82 5.90 4.31
C ASP A 23 13.54 6.34 3.58
N THR A 24 12.65 5.40 3.22
CA THR A 24 11.47 5.71 2.41
C THR A 24 10.23 4.94 2.88
N TYR A 25 9.06 5.53 2.62
CA TYR A 25 7.80 4.80 2.53
C TYR A 25 7.53 4.52 1.06
N ASP A 26 7.66 3.27 0.65
CA ASP A 26 7.31 2.85 -0.70
C ASP A 26 5.85 2.42 -0.70
N TYR A 27 5.05 2.94 -1.61
CA TYR A 27 3.64 2.57 -1.73
C TYR A 27 3.30 2.06 -3.11
N THR A 28 2.34 1.14 -3.15
CA THR A 28 1.78 0.56 -4.38
C THR A 28 0.27 0.53 -4.27
N PHE A 29 -0.40 1.03 -5.30
CA PHE A 29 -1.83 0.83 -5.52
C PHE A 29 -2.04 -0.42 -6.35
N TYR A 30 -2.93 -1.28 -5.89
CA TYR A 30 -3.43 -2.43 -6.63
C TYR A 30 -4.93 -2.30 -6.89
N ASN A 31 -5.40 -2.82 -8.02
CA ASN A 31 -6.84 -3.03 -8.21
C ASN A 31 -7.32 -4.28 -7.45
N ASP A 32 -8.61 -4.60 -7.60
CA ASP A 32 -9.28 -5.77 -7.01
C ASP A 32 -8.75 -7.12 -7.52
N HIS A 33 -8.01 -7.10 -8.63
CA HIS A 33 -7.30 -8.25 -9.21
C HIS A 33 -5.81 -8.30 -8.83
N TYR A 34 -5.37 -7.49 -7.87
CA TYR A 34 -3.97 -7.40 -7.42
C TYR A 34 -2.98 -6.95 -8.51
N LEU A 35 -3.48 -6.22 -9.52
CA LEU A 35 -2.64 -5.62 -10.56
C LEU A 35 -2.15 -4.25 -10.10
N VAL A 36 -0.84 -4.00 -10.28
CA VAL A 36 -0.25 -2.69 -10.01
C VAL A 36 -0.91 -1.61 -10.87
N MET A 37 -1.50 -0.62 -10.22
CA MET A 37 -2.06 0.57 -10.86
C MET A 37 -1.07 1.73 -10.85
N GLU A 38 -0.43 1.96 -9.70
CA GLU A 38 0.55 3.03 -9.51
C GLU A 38 1.51 2.68 -8.37
N THR A 39 2.73 3.19 -8.44
CA THR A 39 3.72 3.10 -7.35
C THR A 39 4.29 4.48 -7.04
N GLY A 40 4.82 4.65 -5.83
CA GLY A 40 5.54 5.86 -5.47
C GLY A 40 6.34 5.70 -4.19
N LYS A 41 7.06 6.76 -3.84
CA LYS A 41 7.94 6.81 -2.66
C LYS A 41 7.79 8.14 -1.94
N ILE A 42 7.86 8.10 -0.62
CA ILE A 42 7.91 9.28 0.25
C ILE A 42 9.15 9.20 1.14
N ASP A 43 9.89 10.29 1.24
CA ASP A 43 11.06 10.37 2.10
C ASP A 43 10.66 10.30 3.59
N ARG A 44 11.18 9.29 4.29
CA ARG A 44 10.90 9.03 5.70
C ARG A 44 11.61 9.99 6.64
N ARG A 45 12.71 10.60 6.22
CA ARG A 45 13.47 11.54 7.05
C ARG A 45 12.68 12.81 7.35
N ASN A 46 11.77 13.16 6.43
CA ASN A 46 10.99 14.38 6.47
C ASN A 46 9.51 14.15 6.82
N ASN A 47 9.08 12.88 6.94
CA ASN A 47 7.67 12.53 7.15
C ASN A 47 7.54 11.38 8.16
N SER A 48 6.65 11.55 9.11
CA SER A 48 6.07 10.43 9.86
C SER A 48 5.20 9.56 8.94
N PHE A 49 4.89 8.34 9.36
CA PHE A 49 3.99 7.46 8.61
C PHE A 49 2.62 8.09 8.36
N GLN A 50 2.08 8.83 9.34
CA GLN A 50 0.80 9.51 9.22
C GLN A 50 0.85 10.66 8.19
N GLU A 51 1.93 11.45 8.19
CA GLU A 51 2.14 12.51 7.19
C GLU A 51 2.35 11.92 5.78
N ALA A 52 3.06 10.80 5.69
CA ALA A 52 3.22 10.07 4.43
C ALA A 52 1.85 9.59 3.91
N LEU A 53 1.04 8.97 4.76
CA LEU A 53 -0.32 8.55 4.39
C LEU A 53 -1.18 9.75 3.95
N GLN A 54 -1.17 10.86 4.69
CA GLN A 54 -1.90 12.08 4.31
C GLN A 54 -1.42 12.65 2.97
N THR A 55 -0.12 12.58 2.70
CA THR A 55 0.48 13.02 1.44
C THR A 55 0.00 12.14 0.29
N ILE A 56 -0.03 10.80 0.47
CA ILE A 56 -0.59 9.87 -0.50
C ILE A 56 -2.07 10.20 -0.74
N CYS A 57 -2.88 10.29 0.32
CA CYS A 57 -4.30 10.59 0.20
C CYS A 57 -4.54 11.91 -0.56
N SER A 58 -3.79 12.96 -0.22
CA SER A 58 -3.90 14.27 -0.86
C SER A 58 -3.49 14.25 -2.33
N LYS A 59 -2.39 13.55 -2.67
CA LYS A 59 -1.93 13.38 -4.05
C LYS A 59 -2.96 12.65 -4.92
N HIS A 60 -3.67 11.68 -4.32
CA HIS A 60 -4.63 10.81 -5.01
C HIS A 60 -6.09 11.25 -4.85
N TYR A 61 -6.34 12.44 -4.29
CA TYR A 61 -7.69 12.96 -4.03
C TYR A 61 -8.58 12.01 -3.19
N LEU A 62 -7.96 11.22 -2.32
CA LEU A 62 -8.64 10.26 -1.45
C LEU A 62 -9.11 10.95 -0.19
N LYS A 63 -10.36 10.69 0.19
CA LYS A 63 -10.90 11.17 1.45
C LYS A 63 -10.61 10.17 2.56
N PRO A 64 -10.36 10.62 3.81
CA PRO A 64 -10.12 9.72 4.93
C PRO A 64 -11.26 8.72 5.19
N GLU A 65 -12.49 9.11 4.91
CA GLU A 65 -13.68 8.25 5.07
C GLU A 65 -13.72 7.05 4.10
N ASP A 66 -12.98 7.12 3.00
CA ASP A 66 -12.97 6.09 1.95
C ASP A 66 -11.87 5.05 2.15
N ILE A 67 -11.03 5.20 3.19
CA ILE A 67 -9.81 4.42 3.41
C ILE A 67 -9.93 3.65 4.71
N TYR A 68 -9.86 2.33 4.62
CA TYR A 68 -9.93 1.44 5.76
C TYR A 68 -8.64 0.64 5.86
N GLN A 69 -8.00 0.68 7.03
CA GLN A 69 -6.82 -0.13 7.28
C GLN A 69 -7.21 -1.60 7.34
N LEU A 70 -6.49 -2.44 6.61
CA LEU A 70 -6.68 -3.89 6.66
C LEU A 70 -6.23 -4.43 8.01
N SER A 71 -6.96 -5.44 8.50
CA SER A 71 -6.51 -6.28 9.61
C SER A 71 -5.23 -7.03 9.24
N LYS A 72 -4.58 -7.63 10.24
CA LYS A 72 -3.35 -8.40 10.02
C LYS A 72 -3.62 -9.62 9.12
N GLU A 73 -4.78 -10.24 9.29
CA GLU A 73 -5.25 -11.39 8.51
C GLU A 73 -5.48 -10.99 7.04
N GLU A 74 -6.22 -9.91 6.79
CA GLU A 74 -6.48 -9.41 5.44
C GLU A 74 -5.21 -8.95 4.72
N LEU A 75 -4.29 -8.31 5.45
CA LEU A 75 -2.97 -7.95 4.95
C LEU A 75 -2.18 -9.20 4.53
N HIS A 76 -2.21 -10.27 5.33
CA HIS A 76 -1.53 -11.51 5.00
C HIS A 76 -2.09 -12.16 3.73
N GLU A 77 -3.42 -12.22 3.61
CA GLU A 77 -4.09 -12.74 2.41
C GLU A 77 -3.77 -11.90 1.17
N MET A 78 -3.74 -10.58 1.29
CA MET A 78 -3.38 -9.69 0.19
C MET A 78 -1.94 -9.95 -0.28
N VAL A 79 -0.98 -10.03 0.65
CA VAL A 79 0.44 -10.27 0.31
C VAL A 79 0.60 -11.62 -0.40
N GLN A 80 -0.06 -12.68 0.06
CA GLN A 80 -0.03 -13.98 -0.62
C GLN A 80 -0.52 -13.89 -2.07
N LYS A 81 -1.62 -13.16 -2.31
CA LYS A 81 -2.18 -13.04 -3.66
C LYS A 81 -1.33 -12.16 -4.58
N VAL A 82 -0.68 -11.12 -4.04
CA VAL A 82 0.29 -10.32 -4.80
C VAL A 82 1.49 -11.17 -5.18
N ASP A 83 2.06 -11.92 -4.24
CA ASP A 83 3.21 -12.81 -4.49
C ASP A 83 2.89 -13.90 -5.52
N ASP A 84 1.71 -14.53 -5.40
CA ASP A 84 1.23 -15.52 -6.38
C ASP A 84 1.09 -14.89 -7.78
N TYR A 85 0.60 -13.65 -7.86
CA TYR A 85 0.41 -12.94 -9.12
C TYR A 85 1.74 -12.53 -9.77
N GLU A 86 2.69 -12.03 -8.99
CA GLU A 86 4.04 -11.71 -9.48
C GLU A 86 4.75 -12.96 -10.00
N GLN A 87 4.59 -14.12 -9.35
CA GLN A 87 5.16 -15.39 -9.82
C GLN A 87 4.54 -15.90 -11.12
N VAL A 88 3.23 -15.72 -11.32
CA VAL A 88 2.51 -16.17 -12.52
C VAL A 88 2.87 -15.34 -13.76
N ASN A 89 3.24 -14.07 -13.59
CA ASN A 89 3.56 -13.15 -14.69
C ASN A 89 5.05 -13.07 -15.07
N ILE A 90 5.91 -13.94 -14.54
CA ILE A 90 7.33 -14.07 -14.94
C ILE A 90 7.52 -15.17 -16.02
N LEU A 91 6.48 -15.49 -16.80
CA LEU A 91 6.52 -16.50 -17.88
C LEU A 91 6.27 -15.89 -19.26
#